data_AF-D8SC56-F1
#
_entry.id   AF-D8SC56-F1
#
_cell.length_a   1.000
_cell.length_b   1.000
_cell.length_c   1.000
_cell.angle_alpha   90.00
_cell.angle_beta   90.00
_cell.angle_gamma   90.00
#
_symmetry.space_group_name_H-M   'P 1'
#
loop_
_entity.id
_entity.type
_entity.pdbx_description
1 polymer ?
#
loop_
_entity_poly.entity_id
_entity_poly.type
_entity_poly.pdbx_seq_one_letter_code
_entity_poly.pdbx_strand_id
1 'polypeptide(L)'
;PFTLHNESGRQEVILRRSYNSEDIAVTCLFRVSPYDEPEEEEESEEDEPDTPVSQEEIHMVVTIAKGGDGPSLEISCTCSQGEIEIEKISYLDDESSKDDELAYTGPVFGELDENLQKQFTKYLEARGINEELCNFLVNYMPEKERQEYIRWLEKIEKFVKKEAK
;
A
#
# COMPACT_ATOMS: atom_id res chain seq x y z
N PRO A 1 2.10 -18.53 5.21
CA PRO A 1 3.10 -17.59 4.63
C PRO A 1 2.42 -16.77 3.52
N PHE A 2 2.93 -15.57 3.22
CA PHE A 2 2.46 -14.79 2.07
C PHE A 2 3.12 -15.26 0.77
N THR A 3 2.36 -15.19 -0.31
CA THR A 3 2.84 -15.35 -1.68
C THR A 3 2.83 -13.99 -2.36
N LEU A 4 3.98 -13.58 -2.88
CA LEU A 4 4.15 -12.32 -3.60
C LEU A 4 3.66 -12.47 -5.05
N HIS A 5 2.71 -11.63 -5.43
CA HIS A 5 2.23 -11.47 -6.80
C HIS A 5 2.69 -10.11 -7.32
N ASN A 6 3.63 -10.15 -8.25
CA ASN A 6 4.20 -8.98 -8.89
C ASN A 6 4.18 -9.17 -10.42
N GLU A 7 3.46 -8.30 -11.13
CA GLU A 7 3.42 -8.29 -12.59
C GLU A 7 4.28 -7.15 -13.17
N SER A 8 5.11 -7.51 -14.15
CA SER A 8 5.93 -6.55 -14.88
C SER A 8 5.10 -5.55 -15.66
N GLY A 9 5.37 -4.26 -15.49
CA GLY A 9 4.63 -3.16 -16.12
C GLY A 9 3.38 -2.73 -15.36
N ARG A 10 3.10 -3.31 -14.18
CA ARG A 10 2.08 -2.84 -13.25
C ARG A 10 2.72 -2.10 -12.08
N GLN A 11 1.99 -1.16 -11.50
CA GLN A 11 2.42 -0.47 -10.28
C GLN A 11 2.09 -1.26 -9.00
N GLU A 12 1.16 -2.19 -9.14
CA GLU A 12 0.61 -3.00 -8.07
C GLU A 12 1.52 -4.16 -7.66
N VAL A 13 1.60 -4.37 -6.35
CA VAL A 13 2.16 -5.55 -5.71
C VAL A 13 1.11 -6.10 -4.76
N ILE A 14 0.80 -7.39 -4.88
CA ILE A 14 -0.20 -8.06 -4.02
C ILE A 14 0.47 -9.20 -3.26
N LEU A 15 0.37 -9.19 -1.94
CA LEU A 15 0.75 -10.32 -1.09
C LEU A 15 -0.50 -11.08 -0.69
N ARG A 16 -0.58 -12.37 -1.06
CA ARG A 16 -1.74 -13.23 -0.76
C ARG A 16 -1.42 -14.33 0.23
N ARG A 17 -2.36 -14.61 1.12
CA ARG A 17 -2.28 -15.69 2.11
C ARG A 17 -3.68 -16.19 2.43
N SER A 18 -3.81 -17.48 2.73
CA SER A 18 -4.99 -18.00 3.42
C SER A 18 -4.70 -18.23 4.91
N TYR A 19 -5.66 -17.92 5.78
CA TYR A 19 -5.57 -18.08 7.23
C TYR A 19 -6.92 -18.49 7.81
N ASN A 20 -7.03 -19.68 8.41
CA ASN A 20 -8.28 -20.18 9.01
C ASN A 20 -9.53 -20.09 8.09
N SER A 21 -9.37 -20.38 6.80
CA SER A 21 -10.41 -20.24 5.76
C SER A 21 -10.75 -18.81 5.35
N GLU A 22 -9.97 -17.83 5.79
CA GLU A 22 -9.99 -16.47 5.26
C GLU A 22 -8.97 -16.34 4.14
N ASP A 23 -9.35 -15.64 3.08
CA ASP A 23 -8.47 -15.21 2.01
C ASP A 23 -8.05 -13.76 2.25
N ILE A 24 -6.75 -13.56 2.36
CA ILE A 24 -6.14 -12.29 2.74
C ILE A 24 -5.30 -11.80 1.58
N ALA A 25 -5.52 -10.55 1.17
CA ALA A 25 -4.72 -9.83 0.20
C ALA A 25 -4.22 -8.52 0.81
N VAL A 26 -2.93 -8.24 0.68
CA VAL A 26 -2.34 -6.94 0.98
C VAL A 26 -1.90 -6.34 -0.34
N THR A 27 -2.58 -5.29 -0.78
CA THR A 27 -2.34 -4.61 -2.05
C THR A 27 -1.61 -3.30 -1.79
N CYS A 28 -0.46 -3.12 -2.45
CA CYS A 28 0.33 -1.90 -2.39
C CYS A 28 0.52 -1.36 -3.80
N LEU A 29 0.53 -0.03 -3.94
CA LEU A 29 0.92 0.67 -5.16
C LEU A 29 2.16 1.48 -4.82
N PHE A 30 3.23 1.38 -5.61
CA PHE A 30 4.27 2.41 -5.49
C PHE A 30 3.72 3.71 -6.05
N ARG A 31 4.14 4.84 -5.47
CA ARG A 31 3.52 6.14 -5.74
C ARG A 31 3.52 6.42 -7.25
N VAL A 32 2.38 6.87 -7.75
CA VAL A 32 2.35 7.75 -8.92
C VAL A 32 2.27 9.12 -8.28
N SER A 33 3.40 9.75 -7.97
CA SER A 33 3.35 11.17 -7.65
C SER A 33 3.26 11.91 -8.99
N PRO A 34 2.14 12.58 -9.33
CA PRO A 34 2.14 13.53 -10.45
C PRO A 34 2.96 14.79 -10.13
N TYR A 35 3.39 14.99 -8.89
CA TYR A 35 4.08 16.17 -8.40
C TYR A 35 4.99 15.79 -7.24
N ASP A 36 6.20 15.30 -7.53
CA ASP A 36 7.35 15.78 -6.74
C ASP A 36 7.51 17.25 -7.13
N GLU A 37 6.64 18.12 -6.59
CA GLU A 37 7.05 19.51 -6.43
C GLU A 37 8.27 19.43 -5.52
N PRO A 38 9.44 19.94 -5.93
CA PRO A 38 10.50 20.15 -4.96
C PRO A 38 9.86 21.01 -3.86
N GLU A 39 9.86 20.53 -2.62
CA GLU A 39 9.67 21.41 -1.48
C GLU A 39 10.55 22.63 -1.76
N GLU A 40 9.95 23.82 -1.83
CA GLU A 40 10.72 25.04 -2.00
C GLU A 40 11.74 25.04 -0.87
N GLU A 41 13.01 24.75 -1.20
CA GLU A 41 14.13 24.87 -0.30
C GLU A 41 14.15 26.35 0.13
N GLU A 42 13.57 26.66 1.29
CA GLU A 42 13.89 27.91 1.96
C GLU A 42 15.41 27.86 2.21
N GLU A 43 16.16 28.69 1.48
CA GLU A 43 17.60 28.87 1.67
C GLU A 43 17.89 29.32 3.12
N SER A 44 17.93 28.39 4.06
CA SER A 44 18.58 28.57 5.34
C SER A 44 19.99 28.00 5.24
N GLU A 45 20.97 28.89 5.03
CA GLU A 45 22.39 28.59 5.20
C GLU A 45 22.69 28.30 6.69
N GLU A 46 22.37 27.11 7.18
CA GLU A 46 23.00 26.54 8.37
C GLU A 46 23.29 25.05 8.12
N ASP A 47 24.54 24.64 8.35
CA ASP A 47 25.02 23.25 8.35
C ASP A 47 24.12 22.37 9.25
N GLU A 48 23.08 21.73 8.69
CA GLU A 48 22.34 20.65 9.35
C GLU A 48 22.79 19.27 8.83
N PRO A 49 23.08 18.31 9.72
CA PRO A 49 23.52 16.97 9.34
C PRO A 49 22.35 16.16 8.77
N ASP A 50 22.56 15.54 7.59
CA ASP A 50 21.70 14.54 6.96
C ASP A 50 20.19 14.83 7.13
N THR A 51 19.59 15.57 6.19
CA THR A 51 18.14 15.50 6.00
C THR A 51 17.76 14.02 5.90
N PRO A 52 16.95 13.49 6.84
CA PRO A 52 16.59 12.09 6.80
C PRO A 52 15.88 11.86 5.47
N VAL A 53 16.45 10.99 4.64
CA VAL A 53 15.81 10.42 3.44
C VAL A 53 14.35 10.25 3.78
N SER A 54 13.44 10.94 3.08
CA SER A 54 12.01 10.89 3.40
C SER A 54 11.64 9.43 3.54
N GLN A 55 11.30 9.02 4.76
CA GLN A 55 11.08 7.62 5.03
C GLN A 55 9.78 7.28 4.32
N GLU A 56 9.91 6.60 3.18
CA GLU A 56 8.80 6.32 2.29
C GLU A 56 7.73 5.53 3.04
N GLU A 57 6.63 6.21 3.33
CA GLU A 57 5.43 5.60 3.87
C GLU A 57 4.74 4.80 2.76
N ILE A 58 4.54 3.50 3.01
CA ILE A 58 3.85 2.61 2.09
C ILE A 58 2.38 2.57 2.45
N HIS A 59 1.53 3.09 1.56
CA HIS A 59 0.09 2.88 1.65
C HIS A 59 -0.25 1.48 1.16
N MET A 60 -1.05 0.77 1.96
CA MET A 60 -1.52 -0.57 1.64
C MET A 60 -3.00 -0.74 1.97
N VAL A 61 -3.68 -1.54 1.17
CA VAL A 61 -5.05 -1.96 1.41
C VAL A 61 -5.05 -3.45 1.74
N VAL A 62 -5.56 -3.78 2.91
CA VAL A 62 -5.70 -5.16 3.38
C VAL A 62 -7.15 -5.60 3.17
N THR A 63 -7.36 -6.60 2.32
CA THR A 63 -8.66 -7.24 2.12
C THR A 63 -8.68 -8.59 2.83
N ILE A 64 -9.70 -8.83 3.65
CA ILE A 64 -9.92 -10.09 4.37
C ILE A 64 -11.31 -10.62 4.03
N ALA A 65 -11.37 -11.65 3.21
CA ALA A 65 -12.61 -12.32 2.81
C ALA A 65 -12.77 -13.66 3.54
N LYS A 66 -13.99 -14.05 3.89
CA LYS A 66 -14.28 -15.34 4.55
C LYS A 66 -14.56 -16.50 3.58
N GLY A 67 -14.18 -16.33 2.31
CA GLY A 67 -14.33 -17.32 1.24
C GLY A 67 -15.62 -17.17 0.43
N GLY A 68 -15.55 -17.56 -0.84
CA GLY A 68 -16.64 -17.40 -1.82
C GLY A 68 -16.87 -15.93 -2.22
N ASP A 69 -18.01 -15.65 -2.86
CA ASP A 69 -18.48 -14.29 -3.17
C ASP A 69 -19.14 -13.62 -1.95
N GLY A 70 -18.64 -13.93 -0.75
CA GLY A 70 -19.17 -13.43 0.52
C GLY A 70 -18.56 -12.09 0.92
N PRO A 71 -18.95 -11.56 2.08
CA PRO A 71 -18.49 -10.27 2.54
C PRO A 71 -17.01 -10.25 2.87
N SER A 72 -16.42 -9.06 2.76
CA SER A 72 -15.01 -8.81 3.07
C SER A 72 -14.84 -7.55 3.91
N LEU A 73 -13.74 -7.52 4.65
CA LEU A 73 -13.24 -6.29 5.28
C LEU A 73 -12.15 -5.71 4.40
N GLU A 74 -12.23 -4.42 4.15
CA GLU A 74 -11.19 -3.64 3.52
C GLU A 74 -10.62 -2.67 4.56
N ILE A 75 -9.32 -2.72 4.77
CA ILE A 75 -8.63 -1.96 5.81
C ILE A 75 -7.50 -1.20 5.14
N SER A 76 -7.60 0.12 5.12
CA SER A 76 -6.54 1.02 4.65
C SER A 76 -5.54 1.24 5.77
N CYS A 77 -4.28 1.00 5.47
CA CYS A 77 -3.19 1.17 6.41
C CYS A 77 -2.00 1.87 5.75
N THR A 78 -1.19 2.49 6.58
CA THR A 78 0.16 2.90 6.23
C THR A 78 1.19 2.07 6.97
N CYS A 79 2.38 1.99 6.40
CA CYS A 79 3.52 1.30 6.98
C CYS A 79 4.77 2.17 6.82
N SER A 80 5.41 2.48 7.93
CA SER A 80 6.67 3.23 8.00
C SER A 80 7.45 2.82 9.24
N GLN A 81 8.79 2.79 9.16
CA GLN A 81 9.67 2.41 10.27
C GLN A 81 9.35 1.06 10.97
N GLY A 82 8.69 0.12 10.28
CA GLY A 82 8.26 -1.16 10.87
C GLY A 82 6.94 -1.08 11.65
N GLU A 83 6.31 0.09 11.74
CA GLU A 83 5.01 0.29 12.36
C GLU A 83 3.91 0.30 11.31
N ILE A 84 2.73 -0.20 11.68
CA ILE A 84 1.53 -0.21 10.83
C ILE A 84 0.45 0.62 11.51
N GLU A 85 -0.01 1.65 10.83
CA GLU A 85 -1.12 2.48 11.27
C GLU A 85 -2.37 2.18 10.44
N ILE A 86 -3.52 2.05 11.10
CA ILE A 86 -4.80 1.82 10.44
C ILE A 86 -5.48 3.17 10.24
N GLU A 87 -5.85 3.50 9.01
CA GLU A 87 -6.49 4.77 8.68
C GLU A 87 -8.02 4.61 8.59
N LYS A 88 -8.47 3.49 8.01
CA LYS A 88 -9.89 3.26 7.70
C LYS A 88 -10.22 1.78 7.67
N ILE A 89 -11.45 1.45 8.08
CA ILE A 89 -12.02 0.10 7.96
C ILE A 89 -13.39 0.20 7.32
N SER A 90 -13.54 -0.48 6.18
CA SER A 90 -14.79 -0.60 5.43
C SER A 90 -15.26 -2.05 5.40
N TYR A 91 -16.57 -2.24 5.44
CA TYR A 91 -17.20 -3.55 5.25
C TYR A 91 -17.83 -3.58 3.86
N LEU A 92 -17.54 -4.63 3.10
CA LEU A 92 -18.06 -4.85 1.75
C LEU A 92 -18.95 -6.09 1.79
N ASP A 93 -20.22 -5.95 1.43
CA ASP A 93 -21.16 -7.08 1.36
C ASP A 93 -20.79 -8.05 0.23
N ASP A 94 -20.31 -7.49 -0.89
CA ASP A 94 -19.80 -8.21 -2.07
C ASP A 94 -18.83 -7.33 -2.88
N GLU A 95 -18.29 -7.86 -3.98
CA GLU A 95 -17.39 -7.11 -4.88
C GLU A 95 -18.06 -5.88 -5.53
N SER A 96 -19.40 -5.89 -5.74
CA SER A 96 -20.10 -4.74 -6.33
C SER A 96 -20.19 -3.55 -5.38
N SER A 97 -20.02 -3.80 -4.08
CA SER A 97 -20.04 -2.77 -3.03
C SER A 97 -18.82 -1.82 -3.10
N LYS A 98 -17.75 -2.19 -3.82
CA LYS A 98 -16.54 -1.36 -3.94
C LYS A 98 -16.75 -0.06 -4.70
N ASP A 99 -17.66 -0.07 -5.67
CA ASP A 99 -17.94 1.07 -6.55
C ASP A 99 -19.17 1.88 -6.11
N ASP A 100 -19.78 1.54 -4.98
CA ASP A 100 -20.94 2.28 -4.45
C ASP A 100 -20.48 3.51 -3.66
N GLU A 101 -20.40 4.65 -4.34
CA GLU A 101 -20.03 5.94 -3.75
C GLU A 101 -20.98 6.41 -2.63
N LEU A 102 -22.19 5.84 -2.54
CA LEU A 102 -23.17 6.18 -1.50
C LEU A 102 -23.09 5.25 -0.29
N ALA A 103 -22.25 4.21 -0.33
CA ALA A 103 -22.09 3.26 0.76
C ALA A 103 -21.45 3.91 1.99
N TYR A 104 -21.94 3.54 3.17
CA TYR A 104 -21.30 3.94 4.41
C TYR A 104 -20.02 3.13 4.62
N THR A 105 -18.87 3.80 4.50
CA THR A 105 -17.54 3.17 4.57
C THR A 105 -16.90 3.20 5.95
N GLY A 106 -17.70 3.41 7.00
CA GLY A 106 -17.24 3.50 8.38
C GLY A 106 -16.85 4.92 8.82
N PRO A 107 -16.64 5.13 10.13
CA PRO A 107 -16.12 6.38 10.66
C PRO A 107 -14.61 6.51 10.45
N VAL A 108 -14.04 7.64 10.84
CA VAL A 108 -12.57 7.80 10.96
C VAL A 108 -12.06 6.82 12.01
N PHE A 109 -11.02 6.03 11.70
CA PHE A 109 -10.56 4.97 12.60
C PHE A 109 -10.11 5.53 13.97
N GLY A 110 -9.43 6.68 13.98
CA GLY A 110 -8.97 7.34 15.20
C GLY A 110 -10.09 7.82 16.14
N GLU A 111 -11.34 7.91 15.66
CA GLU A 111 -12.50 8.27 16.49
C GLU A 111 -13.13 7.05 17.20
N LEU A 112 -12.70 5.82 16.87
CA LEU A 112 -13.16 4.62 17.54
C LEU A 112 -12.62 4.54 18.97
N ASP A 113 -13.31 3.79 19.83
CA ASP A 113 -12.82 3.48 21.18
C ASP A 113 -11.42 2.84 21.13
N GLU A 114 -10.51 3.27 22.01
CA GLU A 114 -9.11 2.82 22.01
C GLU A 114 -8.96 1.31 22.13
N ASN A 115 -9.84 0.65 22.89
CA ASN A 115 -9.77 -0.80 23.02
C ASN A 115 -10.20 -1.47 21.71
N LEU A 116 -11.18 -0.90 21.00
CA LEU A 116 -11.56 -1.38 19.66
C LEU A 116 -10.41 -1.21 18.66
N GLN A 117 -9.74 -0.05 18.65
CA GLN A 117 -8.55 0.18 17.81
C GLN A 117 -7.47 -0.89 18.07
N LYS A 118 -7.13 -1.12 19.34
CA LYS A 118 -6.16 -2.15 19.76
C LYS A 118 -6.56 -3.56 19.33
N GLN A 119 -7.85 -3.88 19.30
CA GLN A 119 -8.32 -5.19 18.82
C GLN A 119 -8.15 -5.34 17.31
N PHE A 120 -8.35 -4.29 16.52
CA PHE A 120 -8.09 -4.33 15.08
C PHE A 120 -6.60 -4.49 14.75
N THR A 121 -5.72 -3.80 15.48
CA THR A 121 -4.27 -4.01 15.35
C THR A 121 -3.90 -5.48 15.61
N LYS A 122 -4.36 -6.05 16.73
CA LYS A 122 -4.13 -7.48 17.05
C LYS A 122 -4.74 -8.43 16.02
N TYR A 123 -5.90 -8.07 15.46
CA TYR A 123 -6.58 -8.83 14.43
C TYR A 123 -5.74 -8.91 13.14
N LEU A 124 -5.08 -7.81 12.75
CA LEU A 124 -4.14 -7.76 11.63
C LEU A 124 -2.83 -8.52 11.93
N GLU A 125 -2.26 -8.34 13.11
CA GLU A 125 -1.03 -9.02 13.53
C GLU A 125 -1.19 -10.55 13.52
N ALA A 126 -2.31 -11.07 14.02
CA ALA A 126 -2.62 -12.50 14.01
C ALA A 126 -2.67 -13.10 12.59
N ARG A 127 -2.93 -12.25 11.58
CA ARG A 127 -2.97 -12.59 10.15
C ARG A 127 -1.63 -12.40 9.45
N GLY A 128 -0.61 -11.93 10.18
CA GLY A 128 0.73 -11.67 9.67
C GLY A 128 0.88 -10.30 9.01
N ILE A 129 -0.06 -9.37 9.24
CA ILE A 129 0.11 -7.95 8.92
C ILE A 129 0.76 -7.32 10.15
N ASN A 130 2.09 -7.31 10.17
CA ASN A 130 2.92 -6.96 11.32
C ASN A 130 4.22 -6.27 10.87
N GLU A 131 5.10 -5.97 11.82
CA GLU A 131 6.40 -5.32 11.58
C GLU A 131 7.25 -6.02 10.51
N GLU A 132 7.30 -7.36 10.49
CA GLU A 132 8.08 -8.12 9.49
C GLU A 132 7.56 -7.85 8.07
N LEU A 133 6.23 -7.84 7.90
CA LEU A 133 5.61 -7.49 6.63
C LEU A 133 5.89 -6.04 6.23
N CYS A 134 5.78 -5.13 7.20
CA CYS A 134 6.02 -3.72 6.96
C CYS A 134 7.47 -3.47 6.49
N ASN A 135 8.44 -4.04 7.21
CA ASN A 135 9.84 -3.97 6.82
C ASN A 135 10.10 -4.59 5.45
N PHE A 136 9.45 -5.70 5.10
CA PHE A 136 9.54 -6.25 3.75
C PHE A 136 9.06 -5.25 2.69
N LEU A 137 7.89 -4.65 2.89
CA LEU A 137 7.28 -3.71 1.93
C LEU A 137 8.12 -2.44 1.75
N VAL A 138 8.57 -1.83 2.84
CA VAL A 138 9.41 -0.62 2.81
C VAL A 138 10.69 -0.85 2.01
N ASN A 139 11.27 -2.06 2.05
CA ASN A 139 12.46 -2.39 1.27
C ASN A 139 12.14 -2.81 -0.18
N TYR A 140 11.00 -3.46 -0.41
CA TYR A 140 10.65 -4.05 -1.70
C TYR A 140 10.04 -3.04 -2.69
N MET A 141 9.17 -2.16 -2.20
CA MET A 141 8.42 -1.23 -3.05
C MET A 141 9.30 -0.23 -3.82
N PRO A 142 10.35 0.39 -3.23
CA PRO A 142 11.23 1.31 -3.96
C PRO A 142 12.01 0.60 -5.07
N GLU A 143 12.49 -0.62 -4.82
CA GLU A 143 13.18 -1.41 -5.83
C GLU A 143 12.23 -1.81 -6.98
N LYS A 144 10.98 -2.13 -6.67
CA LYS A 144 9.95 -2.39 -7.69
C LYS A 144 9.69 -1.16 -8.55
N GLU A 145 9.55 0.01 -7.95
CA GLU A 145 9.37 1.27 -8.68
C GLU A 145 10.54 1.54 -9.62
N ARG A 146 11.76 1.47 -9.10
CA ARG A 146 12.99 1.67 -9.88
C ARG A 146 13.07 0.74 -11.09
N GLN A 147 12.71 -0.54 -10.92
CA GLN A 147 12.69 -1.51 -12.01
C GLN A 147 11.64 -1.17 -13.08
N GLU A 148 10.45 -0.71 -12.69
CA GLU A 148 9.43 -0.30 -13.65
C GLU A 148 9.76 1.01 -14.35
N TYR A 149 10.38 1.95 -13.65
CA TYR A 149 10.85 3.19 -14.23
C TYR A 149 11.87 2.92 -15.35
N ILE A 150 12.86 2.06 -15.10
CA ILE A 150 13.83 1.64 -16.13
C ILE A 150 13.11 0.97 -17.31
N ARG A 151 12.18 0.06 -17.04
CA ARG A 151 11.42 -0.61 -18.11
C ARG A 151 10.60 0.39 -18.93
N TRP A 152 10.03 1.40 -18.29
CA TRP A 152 9.27 2.46 -18.95
C TRP A 152 10.19 3.31 -19.84
N LEU A 153 11.37 3.72 -19.34
CA LEU A 153 12.38 4.42 -20.13
C LEU A 153 12.81 3.62 -21.36
N GLU A 154 13.08 2.32 -21.20
CA GLU A 154 13.42 1.44 -22.34
C GLU A 154 12.29 1.36 -23.38
N LYS A 155 11.02 1.33 -22.93
CA LYS A 155 9.86 1.34 -23.83
C LYS A 155 9.76 2.65 -24.60
N ILE A 156 10.00 3.78 -23.94
CA ILE A 156 10.02 5.11 -24.58
C ILE A 156 11.17 5.23 -25.56
N GLU A 157 12.38 4.83 -25.17
CA GLU A 157 13.55 4.85 -26.05
C GLU A 157 13.28 4.03 -27.32
N LYS A 158 12.74 2.82 -27.16
CA LYS A 158 12.33 1.96 -28.30
C LYS A 158 11.25 2.61 -29.17
N PHE A 159 10.31 3.33 -28.57
CA PHE A 159 9.24 4.02 -29.29
C PHE A 159 9.79 5.20 -30.10
N VAL A 160 10.59 6.08 -29.48
CA VAL A 160 11.17 7.27 -30.12
C VAL A 160 12.18 6.90 -31.21
N LYS A 161 13.00 5.86 -31.01
CA LYS A 161 13.90 5.33 -32.05
C LYS A 161 13.13 4.73 -33.24
N LYS A 162 11.85 4.41 -33.06
CA LYS A 162 10.93 3.96 -34.11
C LYS A 162 10.24 5.17 -34.75
N GLU A 163 10.98 6.02 -35.48
CA GLU A 163 10.36 7.02 -36.36
C GLU A 163 10.63 6.81 -37.85
N ALA A 164 9.50 6.91 -38.57
CA ALA A 164 9.20 7.17 -39.98
C ALA A 164 10.06 6.49 -41.05
N LYS A 165 9.51 5.40 -41.60
CA LYS A 165 9.77 5.04 -42.99
C LYS A 165 8.79 5.79 -43.90
#